data_AF-A0A2Z5ZMN1-F1
#
_entry.id   AF-A0A2Z5ZMN1-F1
#
_cell.length_a   1.000
_cell.length_b   1.000
_cell.length_c   1.000
_cell.angle_alpha   90.00
_cell.angle_beta   90.00
_cell.angle_gamma   90.00
#
_symmetry.space_group_name_H-M   'P 1'
#
loop_
_entity.id
_entity.type
_entity.pdbx_description
1 polymer ?
#
loop_
_entity_poly.entity_id
_entity_poly.type
_entity_poly.pdbx_seq_one_letter_code
_entity_poly.pdbx_strand_id
1 'polypeptide(L)'
;MHDLVAHFRAPKGSLTTQLLPADAQTACACCGLAGATLTVSATPLCLVCAPAYAADEEQIDQHAALIWLPQFDQGSLSRLLRAAWTALLVCPVGQPTHTHALTVLDDLSARRETALEKIGTYFPARLRRAVSTLAPHHILKRQSAASGLRILPVAAWREQHSDALSTLLSNRSRTP
;
A
#
# COMPACT_ATOMS: atom_id res chain seq x y z
N MET A 1 -9.20 -2.48 -11.43
CA MET A 1 -9.17 -2.85 -10.00
C MET A 1 -7.94 -3.69 -9.77
N HIS A 2 -7.07 -3.35 -8.82
CA HIS A 2 -5.86 -4.12 -8.51
C HIS A 2 -6.24 -5.43 -7.81
N ASP A 3 -6.07 -6.56 -8.50
CA ASP A 3 -6.20 -7.89 -7.89
C ASP A 3 -4.84 -8.32 -7.33
N LEU A 4 -4.74 -8.32 -6.00
CA LEU A 4 -3.50 -8.60 -5.30
C LEU A 4 -3.00 -10.04 -5.56
N VAL A 5 -3.90 -11.01 -5.71
CA VAL A 5 -3.52 -12.40 -5.94
C VAL A 5 -2.99 -12.57 -7.36
N ALA A 6 -3.64 -11.96 -8.35
CA ALA A 6 -3.12 -11.94 -9.71
C ALA A 6 -1.75 -11.23 -9.77
N HIS A 7 -1.61 -10.10 -9.09
CA HIS A 7 -0.36 -9.36 -8.98
C HIS A 7 0.76 -10.22 -8.37
N PHE A 8 0.48 -10.92 -7.26
CA PHE A 8 1.44 -11.77 -6.54
C PHE A 8 1.82 -13.06 -7.29
N ARG A 9 1.38 -13.25 -8.54
CA ARG A 9 1.84 -14.33 -9.43
C ARG A 9 2.94 -13.91 -10.39
N ALA A 10 3.28 -12.62 -10.46
CA ALA A 10 4.33 -12.14 -11.34
C ALA A 10 5.66 -12.90 -11.10
N PRO A 11 6.57 -12.96 -12.07
CA PRO A 11 7.86 -13.64 -11.90
C PRO A 11 8.59 -13.20 -10.62
N LYS A 12 9.31 -14.12 -9.96
CA LYS A 12 10.07 -13.77 -8.74
C LYS A 12 11.10 -12.68 -9.08
N GLY A 13 11.15 -11.63 -8.27
CA GLY A 13 12.04 -10.49 -8.45
C GLY A 13 11.51 -9.41 -9.38
N SER A 14 10.32 -9.58 -9.97
CA SER A 14 9.70 -8.52 -10.79
C SER A 14 8.92 -7.51 -9.96
N LEU A 15 8.66 -7.81 -8.67
CA LEU A 15 7.86 -6.99 -7.76
C LEU A 15 8.74 -6.27 -6.74
N THR A 16 9.83 -5.66 -7.19
CA THR A 16 10.74 -4.85 -6.37
C THR A 16 10.65 -3.40 -6.83
N THR A 17 10.85 -2.45 -5.92
CA THR A 17 10.83 -1.02 -6.27
C THR A 17 12.07 -0.62 -7.06
N GLN A 18 11.89 0.33 -7.98
CA GLN A 18 12.97 1.04 -8.67
C GLN A 18 12.64 2.54 -8.67
N LEU A 19 13.67 3.39 -8.59
CA LEU A 19 13.48 4.83 -8.70
C LEU A 19 13.06 5.20 -10.12
N LEU A 20 12.05 6.06 -10.24
CA LEU A 20 11.75 6.72 -11.50
C LEU A 20 12.79 7.81 -11.78
N PRO A 21 13.11 8.09 -13.05
CA PRO A 21 13.90 9.26 -13.43
C PRO A 21 13.33 10.55 -12.82
N ALA A 22 14.19 11.47 -12.38
CA ALA A 22 13.76 12.69 -11.69
C ALA A 22 12.90 13.62 -12.57
N ASP A 23 13.02 13.50 -13.89
CA ASP A 23 12.25 14.22 -14.90
C ASP A 23 10.93 13.52 -15.29
N ALA A 24 10.66 12.31 -14.77
CA ALA A 24 9.43 11.59 -15.03
C ALA A 24 8.23 12.27 -14.34
N GLN A 25 7.58 13.20 -15.04
CA GLN A 25 6.35 13.84 -14.58
C GLN A 25 5.14 12.92 -14.79
N THR A 26 5.01 11.90 -13.96
CA THR A 26 3.90 10.95 -14.05
C THR A 26 3.09 10.86 -12.76
N ALA A 27 1.80 10.58 -12.91
CA ALA A 27 0.91 10.33 -11.79
C ALA A 27 1.02 8.88 -11.33
N CYS A 28 0.78 8.66 -10.04
CA CYS A 28 0.69 7.32 -9.48
C CYS A 28 -0.48 6.58 -10.13
N ALA A 29 -0.19 5.43 -10.76
CA ALA A 29 -1.18 4.58 -11.41
C ALA A 29 -2.20 3.95 -10.43
N CYS A 30 -1.90 3.93 -9.13
CA CYS A 30 -2.77 3.39 -8.10
C CYS A 30 -3.77 4.44 -7.57
N CYS A 31 -3.28 5.59 -7.12
CA CYS A 31 -4.10 6.57 -6.39
C CYS A 31 -4.26 7.93 -7.10
N GLY A 32 -3.65 8.10 -8.29
CA GLY A 32 -3.71 9.33 -9.09
C GLY A 32 -2.91 10.51 -8.52
N LEU A 33 -2.12 10.31 -7.46
CA LEU A 33 -1.24 11.36 -6.91
C LEU A 33 -0.16 11.72 -7.94
N ALA A 34 -0.04 13.00 -8.31
CA ALA A 34 1.08 13.45 -9.14
C ALA A 34 2.41 13.34 -8.37
N GLY A 35 3.50 13.10 -9.10
CA GLY A 35 4.82 12.90 -8.50
C GLY A 35 5.02 11.46 -8.05
N ALA A 36 4.73 10.50 -8.92
CA ALA A 36 5.23 9.14 -8.71
C ALA A 36 6.76 9.16 -8.75
N THR A 37 7.39 8.55 -7.75
CA THR A 37 8.85 8.51 -7.59
C THR A 37 9.42 7.11 -7.74
N LEU A 38 8.55 6.09 -7.71
CA LEU A 38 8.91 4.69 -7.79
C LEU A 38 8.20 4.02 -8.95
N THR A 39 8.78 2.93 -9.45
CA THR A 39 8.14 2.00 -10.35
C THR A 39 8.26 0.58 -9.83
N VAL A 40 7.24 -0.24 -10.05
CA VAL A 40 7.26 -1.68 -9.80
C VAL A 40 6.70 -2.36 -11.04
N SER A 41 7.49 -3.21 -11.70
CA SER A 41 7.10 -3.84 -12.98
C SER A 41 6.56 -2.81 -13.99
N ALA A 42 7.29 -1.72 -14.20
CA ALA A 42 6.92 -0.58 -15.06
C ALA A 42 5.66 0.22 -14.63
N THR A 43 5.04 -0.09 -13.50
CA THR A 43 3.89 0.66 -12.98
C THR A 43 4.38 1.83 -12.12
N PRO A 44 4.13 3.10 -12.51
CA PRO A 44 4.56 4.25 -11.72
C PRO A 44 3.70 4.42 -10.46
N LEU A 45 4.36 4.56 -9.31
CA LEU A 45 3.75 4.59 -7.98
C LEU A 45 4.33 5.72 -7.14
N CYS A 46 3.48 6.34 -6.33
CA CYS A 46 3.96 7.20 -5.26
C CYS A 46 4.44 6.36 -4.07
N LEU A 47 5.23 6.98 -3.18
CA LEU A 47 5.75 6.33 -1.98
C LEU A 47 4.67 5.70 -1.08
N VAL A 48 3.44 6.23 -1.08
CA VAL A 48 2.31 5.66 -0.32
C VAL A 48 1.81 4.36 -0.94
N CYS A 49 1.84 4.23 -2.27
CA CYS A 49 1.28 3.08 -2.97
C CYS A 49 2.31 1.98 -3.25
N ALA A 50 3.60 2.31 -3.28
CA ALA A 50 4.66 1.39 -3.67
C ALA A 50 4.67 0.06 -2.88
N PRO A 51 4.49 0.05 -1.54
CA PRO A 51 4.47 -1.22 -0.79
C PRO A 51 3.36 -2.18 -1.22
N ALA A 52 2.25 -1.67 -1.77
CA ALA A 52 1.16 -2.52 -2.24
C ALA A 52 1.51 -3.34 -3.49
N TYR A 53 2.53 -2.90 -4.23
CA TYR A 53 2.97 -3.55 -5.46
C TYR A 53 4.31 -4.27 -5.29
N ALA A 54 5.13 -3.87 -4.31
CA ALA A 54 6.49 -4.36 -4.12
C ALA A 54 6.59 -5.64 -3.27
N ALA A 55 5.90 -6.71 -3.69
CA ALA A 55 5.82 -7.95 -2.91
C ALA A 55 7.14 -8.74 -2.79
N ASP A 56 8.13 -8.42 -3.63
CA ASP A 56 9.47 -9.01 -3.62
C ASP A 56 10.50 -8.09 -2.95
N GLU A 57 10.07 -6.96 -2.37
CA GLU A 57 10.95 -6.06 -1.59
C GLU A 57 11.51 -6.78 -0.37
N GLU A 58 12.77 -6.50 -0.05
CA GLU A 58 13.36 -7.03 1.18
C GLU A 58 12.58 -6.50 2.38
N GLN A 59 12.35 -7.36 3.37
CA GLN A 59 11.64 -6.97 4.60
C GLN A 59 10.24 -6.40 4.35
N ILE A 60 9.56 -6.77 3.25
CA ILE A 60 8.19 -6.28 2.95
C ILE A 60 7.21 -6.45 4.13
N ASP A 61 7.37 -7.50 4.93
CA ASP A 61 6.55 -7.77 6.13
C ASP A 61 6.76 -6.73 7.27
N GLN A 62 7.86 -5.97 7.25
CA GLN A 62 8.10 -4.84 8.16
C GLN A 62 7.49 -3.53 7.64
N HIS A 63 7.26 -3.42 6.33
CA HIS A 63 6.82 -2.20 5.66
C HIS A 63 5.35 -2.23 5.26
N ALA A 64 4.75 -3.42 5.19
CA ALA A 64 3.40 -3.64 4.72
C ALA A 64 2.75 -4.82 5.45
N ALA A 65 1.43 -4.73 5.60
CA ALA A 65 0.59 -5.80 6.08
C ALA A 65 -0.60 -6.01 5.16
N LEU A 66 -1.07 -7.26 5.06
CA LEU A 66 -2.34 -7.58 4.44
C LEU A 66 -3.48 -7.24 5.39
N ILE A 67 -4.52 -6.61 4.86
CA ILE A 67 -5.76 -6.34 5.58
C ILE A 67 -6.97 -6.79 4.76
N TRP A 68 -8.07 -7.11 5.45
CA TRP A 68 -9.34 -7.40 4.81
C TRP A 68 -10.24 -6.17 4.83
N LEU A 69 -10.43 -5.55 3.66
CA LEU A 69 -11.18 -4.31 3.47
C LEU A 69 -11.91 -4.31 2.11
N PRO A 70 -13.03 -5.06 1.98
CA PRO A 70 -13.77 -5.16 0.72
C PRO A 70 -14.48 -3.88 0.28
N GLN A 71 -14.65 -2.91 1.17
CA GLN A 71 -15.34 -1.65 0.88
C GLN A 71 -14.48 -0.66 0.08
N PHE A 72 -13.16 -0.86 0.04
CA PHE A 72 -12.22 0.02 -0.64
C PHE A 72 -11.45 -0.76 -1.68
N ASP A 73 -11.13 -0.18 -2.83
CA ASP A 73 -10.01 -0.67 -3.64
C ASP A 73 -8.67 -0.16 -3.10
N GLN A 74 -7.55 -0.66 -3.63
CA GLN A 74 -6.21 -0.28 -3.17
C GLN A 74 -5.95 1.23 -3.34
N GLY A 75 -6.41 1.84 -4.43
CA GLY A 75 -6.21 3.27 -4.69
C GLY A 75 -6.98 4.16 -3.72
N SER A 76 -8.18 3.75 -3.31
CA SER A 76 -9.01 4.42 -2.32
C SER A 76 -8.42 4.31 -0.92
N LEU A 77 -7.92 3.12 -0.54
CA LEU A 77 -7.16 2.94 0.70
C LEU A 77 -5.92 3.84 0.73
N SER A 78 -5.14 3.86 -0.35
CA SER A 78 -3.95 4.71 -0.44
C SER A 78 -4.27 6.21 -0.38
N ARG A 79 -5.43 6.66 -0.90
CA ARG A 79 -5.89 8.05 -0.74
C ARG A 79 -6.26 8.37 0.72
N LEU A 80 -6.90 7.45 1.42
CA LEU A 80 -7.22 7.59 2.85
C LEU A 80 -5.93 7.66 3.69
N LEU A 81 -5.00 6.74 3.47
CA LEU A 81 -3.69 6.73 4.14
C LEU A 81 -2.92 8.02 3.91
N ARG A 82 -2.94 8.52 2.67
CA ARG A 82 -2.33 9.80 2.33
C ARG A 82 -2.92 10.92 3.18
N ALA A 83 -4.24 11.02 3.26
CA ALA A 83 -4.91 12.07 4.04
C ALA A 83 -4.55 11.96 5.54
N ALA A 84 -4.56 10.75 6.09
CA ALA A 84 -4.18 10.51 7.48
C ALA A 84 -2.70 10.87 7.73
N TRP A 85 -1.77 10.44 6.89
CA TRP A 85 -0.35 10.78 7.04
C TRP A 85 -0.07 12.27 6.85
N THR A 86 -0.73 12.93 5.89
CA THR A 86 -0.64 14.38 5.76
C THR A 86 -1.09 15.06 7.04
N ALA A 87 -2.24 14.66 7.62
CA ALA A 87 -2.73 15.23 8.87
C ALA A 87 -1.72 15.07 10.02
N LEU A 88 -1.07 13.90 10.14
CA LEU A 88 -0.04 13.67 11.16
C LEU A 88 1.23 14.51 10.94
N LEU A 89 1.53 14.90 9.70
CA LEU A 89 2.70 15.72 9.37
C LEU A 89 2.44 17.22 9.54
N VAL A 90 1.24 17.69 9.20
CA VAL A 90 0.94 19.13 9.13
C VAL A 90 0.16 19.66 10.34
N CYS A 91 -0.61 18.81 11.03
CA CYS A 91 -1.39 19.24 12.18
C CYS A 91 -0.62 19.03 13.49
N PRO A 92 -0.62 20.02 14.40
CA PRO A 92 -0.02 19.86 15.73
C PRO A 92 -0.63 18.70 16.51
N VAL A 93 0.19 18.04 17.32
CA VAL A 93 -0.25 17.01 18.28
C VAL A 93 -1.30 17.61 19.23
N GLY A 94 -2.35 16.84 19.50
CA GLY A 94 -3.47 17.27 20.34
C GLY A 94 -4.62 17.95 19.59
N GLN A 95 -4.44 18.30 18.31
CA GLN A 95 -5.56 18.76 17.48
C GLN A 95 -6.54 17.61 17.18
N PRO A 96 -7.86 17.90 17.05
CA PRO A 96 -8.85 16.88 16.71
C PRO A 96 -8.52 16.14 15.41
N THR A 97 -8.04 16.85 14.39
CA THR A 97 -7.64 16.27 13.10
C THR A 97 -6.47 15.29 13.22
N HIS A 98 -5.46 15.62 14.04
CA HIS A 98 -4.33 14.74 14.30
C HIS A 98 -4.79 13.47 15.03
N THR A 99 -5.62 13.63 16.07
CA THR A 99 -6.18 12.52 16.85
C THR A 99 -7.03 11.60 15.97
N HIS A 100 -7.90 12.17 15.13
CA HIS A 100 -8.73 11.42 14.20
C HIS A 100 -7.89 10.62 13.18
N ALA A 101 -6.81 11.20 12.67
CA ALA A 101 -5.90 10.51 11.77
C ALA A 101 -5.25 9.28 12.42
N LEU A 102 -4.86 9.37 13.70
CA LEU A 102 -4.36 8.20 14.45
C LEU A 102 -5.44 7.12 14.55
N THR A 103 -6.66 7.48 14.95
CA THR A 103 -7.78 6.53 15.04
C THR A 103 -8.03 5.81 13.72
N VAL A 104 -8.02 6.52 12.59
CA VAL A 104 -8.18 5.92 11.27
C VAL A 104 -7.07 4.89 10.97
N LEU A 105 -5.82 5.19 11.32
CA LEU A 105 -4.70 4.26 11.08
C LEU A 105 -4.79 3.03 11.99
N ASP A 106 -5.22 3.20 13.23
CA ASP A 106 -5.43 2.11 14.17
C ASP A 106 -6.56 1.19 13.71
N ASP A 107 -7.69 1.77 13.28
CA ASP A 107 -8.83 1.04 12.73
C ASP A 107 -8.46 0.23 11.48
N LEU A 108 -7.61 0.80 10.61
CA LEU A 108 -7.08 0.10 9.44
C LEU A 108 -6.13 -1.03 9.85
N SER A 109 -5.30 -0.81 10.85
CA SER A 109 -4.36 -1.81 11.39
C SER A 109 -5.10 -3.01 11.99
N ALA A 110 -6.21 -2.77 12.70
CA ALA A 110 -7.05 -3.83 13.29
C ALA A 110 -7.63 -4.78 12.22
N ARG A 111 -7.79 -4.33 10.96
CA ARG A 111 -8.28 -5.18 9.86
C ARG A 111 -7.33 -6.32 9.46
N ARG A 112 -6.12 -6.39 10.05
CA ARG A 112 -5.21 -7.54 9.93
C ARG A 112 -5.78 -8.81 10.54
N GLU A 113 -6.54 -8.69 11.63
CA GLU A 113 -7.16 -9.85 12.30
C GLU A 113 -8.14 -10.55 11.35
N THR A 114 -8.99 -9.77 10.68
CA THR A 114 -9.91 -10.31 9.68
C THR A 114 -9.16 -10.90 8.47
N ALA A 115 -8.01 -10.35 8.06
CA ALA A 115 -7.17 -10.99 7.05
C ALA A 115 -6.65 -12.35 7.53
N LEU A 116 -6.16 -12.43 8.76
CA LEU A 116 -5.71 -13.69 9.36
C LEU A 116 -6.83 -14.74 9.37
N GLU A 117 -8.05 -14.37 9.76
CA GLU A 117 -9.21 -15.27 9.75
C GLU A 117 -9.61 -15.75 8.34
N LYS A 118 -9.58 -14.84 7.34
CA LYS A 118 -10.05 -15.14 5.98
C LYS A 118 -9.02 -15.85 5.11
N ILE A 119 -7.74 -15.50 5.24
CA ILE A 119 -6.68 -15.97 4.35
C ILE A 119 -5.52 -16.67 5.09
N GLY A 120 -5.52 -16.71 6.42
CA GLY A 120 -4.52 -17.41 7.23
C GLY A 120 -3.20 -16.66 7.44
N THR A 121 -3.09 -15.42 6.98
CA THR A 121 -1.88 -14.59 7.18
C THR A 121 -2.21 -13.11 7.01
N TYR A 122 -1.49 -12.24 7.72
CA TYR A 122 -1.42 -10.81 7.40
C TYR A 122 -0.06 -10.40 6.82
N PHE A 123 0.85 -11.35 6.60
CA PHE A 123 2.19 -11.11 6.05
C PHE A 123 2.19 -11.20 4.51
N PRO A 124 2.51 -10.12 3.78
CA PRO A 124 2.62 -10.11 2.32
C PRO A 124 3.56 -11.20 1.78
N ALA A 125 4.74 -11.40 2.37
CA ALA A 125 5.72 -12.36 1.87
C ALA A 125 5.20 -13.81 1.92
N ARG A 126 4.43 -14.14 2.96
CA ARG A 126 3.79 -15.46 3.09
C ARG A 126 2.76 -15.68 1.99
N LEU A 127 1.91 -14.69 1.72
CA LEU A 127 0.93 -14.77 0.64
C LEU A 127 1.62 -14.87 -0.72
N ARG A 128 2.66 -14.06 -0.97
CA ARG A 128 3.46 -14.09 -2.21
C ARG A 128 4.04 -15.48 -2.48
N ARG A 129 4.60 -16.13 -1.46
CA ARG A 129 5.13 -17.50 -1.55
C ARG A 129 4.04 -18.55 -1.77
N ALA A 130 2.89 -18.42 -1.10
CA ALA A 130 1.78 -19.34 -1.29
C ALA A 130 1.19 -19.23 -2.70
N VAL A 131 0.97 -18.02 -3.19
CA VAL A 131 0.35 -17.79 -4.50
C VAL A 131 1.26 -18.18 -5.66
N SER A 132 2.58 -18.08 -5.51
CA SER A 132 3.54 -18.50 -6.54
C SER A 132 3.68 -20.03 -6.67
N THR A 133 3.29 -20.79 -5.65
CA THR A 133 3.38 -22.26 -5.64
C THR A 133 2.06 -22.95 -5.97
N LEU A 134 0.93 -22.25 -5.80
CA LEU A 134 -0.40 -22.79 -6.06
C LEU A 134 -0.74 -22.81 -7.56
N ALA A 135 -1.22 -23.95 -8.04
CA ALA A 135 -1.62 -24.11 -9.43
C ALA A 135 -2.75 -23.11 -9.82
N PRO A 136 -2.74 -22.57 -11.06
CA PRO A 136 -3.67 -21.53 -11.52
C PRO A 136 -5.15 -21.78 -11.20
N HIS A 137 -5.59 -23.03 -11.37
CA HIS A 137 -6.98 -23.47 -11.24
C HIS A 137 -7.50 -23.57 -9.79
N HIS A 138 -6.62 -23.71 -8.79
CA HIS A 138 -7.04 -23.74 -7.38
C HIS A 138 -7.42 -22.35 -6.83
N ILE A 139 -6.96 -21.28 -7.49
CA ILE A 139 -7.16 -19.89 -7.06
C ILE A 139 -8.37 -19.25 -7.74
N LEU A 140 -8.72 -19.65 -8.97
CA LEU A 140 -9.89 -19.12 -9.70
C LEU A 140 -11.21 -19.31 -8.90
N LYS A 141 -11.36 -20.41 -8.15
CA LYS A 141 -12.50 -20.62 -7.23
C LYS A 141 -12.50 -19.71 -5.99
N ARG A 142 -11.34 -19.12 -5.62
CA ARG A 142 -11.18 -18.24 -4.46
C ARG A 142 -11.07 -16.75 -4.83
N GLN A 143 -11.12 -16.38 -6.11
CA GLN A 143 -11.02 -14.97 -6.52
C GLN A 143 -12.14 -14.10 -5.92
N SER A 144 -13.36 -14.64 -5.76
CA SER A 144 -14.44 -13.96 -5.04
C SER A 144 -14.10 -13.73 -3.55
N ALA A 145 -13.32 -14.63 -2.95
CA ALA A 145 -12.83 -14.56 -1.57
C ALA A 145 -11.52 -13.77 -1.41
N ALA A 146 -10.94 -13.23 -2.49
CA ALA A 146 -9.76 -12.34 -2.45
C ALA A 146 -10.10 -10.88 -2.81
N SER A 147 -11.34 -10.61 -3.24
CA SER A 147 -11.80 -9.28 -3.63
C SER A 147 -11.64 -8.23 -2.52
N GLY A 148 -11.61 -8.65 -1.25
CA GLY A 148 -11.41 -7.78 -0.09
C GLY A 148 -9.98 -7.56 0.37
N LEU A 149 -8.99 -8.23 -0.22
CA LEU A 149 -7.62 -8.19 0.30
C LEU A 149 -6.86 -6.94 -0.18
N ARG A 150 -6.27 -6.19 0.75
CA ARG A 150 -5.48 -4.98 0.47
C ARG A 150 -4.14 -5.02 1.17
N ILE A 151 -3.21 -4.21 0.68
CA ILE A 151 -1.94 -3.94 1.35
C ILE A 151 -2.04 -2.60 2.08
N LEU A 152 -1.79 -2.65 3.38
CA LEU A 152 -1.64 -1.51 4.27
C LEU A 152 -0.15 -1.26 4.51
N PRO A 153 0.44 -0.20 3.92
CA PRO A 153 1.71 0.35 4.38
C PRO A 153 1.67 0.66 5.88
N VAL A 154 2.70 0.28 6.63
CA VAL A 154 2.74 0.42 8.09
C VAL A 154 3.63 1.60 8.53
N ALA A 155 3.61 1.93 9.82
CA ALA A 155 4.34 3.09 10.36
C ALA A 155 5.84 3.09 10.05
N ALA A 156 6.50 1.93 10.13
CA ALA A 156 7.92 1.80 9.82
C ALA A 156 8.28 2.25 8.39
N TRP A 157 7.41 1.97 7.40
CA TRP A 157 7.60 2.48 6.04
C TRP A 157 7.54 4.01 5.98
N ARG A 158 6.58 4.62 6.70
CA ARG A 158 6.45 6.08 6.77
C ARG A 158 7.68 6.70 7.43
N GLU A 159 8.16 6.11 8.52
CA GLU A 159 9.31 6.61 9.27
C GLU A 159 10.60 6.55 8.45
N GLN A 160 10.84 5.43 7.75
CA GLN A 160 11.99 5.29 6.85
C GLN A 160 11.98 6.33 5.70
N HIS A 161 10.79 6.75 5.25
CA HIS A 161 10.63 7.65 4.11
C HIS A 161 10.11 9.04 4.54
N SER A 162 10.32 9.46 5.79
CA SER A 162 9.71 10.66 6.37
C SER A 162 9.91 11.91 5.52
N ASP A 163 11.13 12.16 5.06
CA ASP A 163 11.49 13.39 4.35
C ASP A 163 10.90 13.41 2.94
N ALA A 164 10.99 12.29 2.23
CA ALA A 164 10.46 12.14 0.89
C ALA A 164 8.91 12.16 0.89
N LEU A 165 8.29 11.54 1.90
CA LEU A 165 6.85 11.64 2.13
C LEU A 165 6.43 13.05 2.51
N SER A 166 7.16 13.73 3.39
CA SER A 166 6.88 15.12 3.74
C SER A 166 6.91 16.02 2.51
N THR A 167 7.91 15.86 1.65
CA THR A 167 8.02 16.58 0.37
C THR A 167 6.83 16.28 -0.55
N LEU A 168 6.52 15.00 -0.75
CA LEU A 168 5.41 14.55 -1.60
C LEU A 168 4.04 15.06 -1.12
N LEU A 169 3.84 15.08 0.21
CA LEU A 169 2.55 15.36 0.83
C LEU A 169 2.35 16.86 1.12
N SER A 170 3.41 17.60 1.41
CA SER A 170 3.36 19.03 1.76
C SER A 170 3.44 19.96 0.53
N ASN A 171 4.07 19.53 -0.57
CA ASN A 171 4.11 20.35 -1.79
C ASN A 171 2.73 20.59 -2.42
N ARG A 172 1.70 19.83 -2.01
CA ARG A 172 0.31 19.98 -2.46
C ARG A 172 -0.61 20.77 -1.53
N SER A 173 -0.26 20.98 -0.26
CA SER A 173 -1.04 21.89 0.61
C SER A 173 -0.82 23.38 0.28
N ARG A 174 0.04 23.67 -0.72
CA ARG A 174 0.30 25.02 -1.26
C ARG A 174 -0.41 25.32 -2.58
N THR A 175 -1.16 24.39 -3.15
CA THR A 175 -1.95 24.64 -4.37
C THR A 175 -3.41 24.89 -3.96
N PRO A 176 -3.97 26.09 -4.22
CA PRO A 176 -5.33 26.46 -3.82
C PRO A 176 -6.41 25.65 -4.55
#